data_AF-A0A353NB83-F1
#
_entry.id   AF-A0A353NB83-F1
#
_cell.length_a   1.000
_cell.length_b   1.000
_cell.length_c   1.000
_cell.angle_alpha   90.00
_cell.angle_beta   90.00
_cell.angle_gamma   90.00
#
_symmetry.space_group_name_H-M   'P 1'
#
loop_
_entity.id
_entity.type
_entity.pdbx_description
1 polymer ?
#
loop_
_entity_poly.entity_id
_entity_poly.type
_entity_poly.pdbx_seq_one_letter_code
_entity_poly.pdbx_strand_id
1 'polypeptide(L)' 'MTVVHARSKGLTDRETHYCPGCTHGIVHRLVAEVLVEEGLLNEAIGCAAVGCSILSYNYLNVDMVESAHGRAP' A
#
# COMPACT_ATOMS: atom_id res chain seq x y z
N MET A 1 -28.88 -0.85 4.53
CA MET A 1 -28.01 -0.12 3.58
C MET A 1 -26.96 -1.09 3.10
N THR A 2 -26.78 -1.21 1.77
CA THR A 2 -25.73 -2.05 1.19
C THR A 2 -24.40 -1.29 1.23
N VAL A 3 -23.35 -1.92 1.74
CA VAL A 3 -22.00 -1.33 1.74
C VAL A 3 -21.44 -1.45 0.33
N VAL A 4 -21.25 -0.30 -0.34
CA VAL A 4 -20.70 -0.21 -1.70
C VAL A 4 -19.18 -0.04 -1.73
N HIS A 5 -18.59 0.39 -0.62
CA HIS A 5 -17.14 0.56 -0.48
C HIS A 5 -16.72 0.26 0.96
N ALA A 6 -15.62 -0.46 1.10
CA ALA A 6 -14.96 -0.73 2.37
C ALA A 6 -13.45 -0.61 2.18
N ARG A 7 -12.72 -0.28 3.25
CA ARG A 7 -11.26 -0.28 3.24
C ARG A 7 -10.76 -1.70 2.93
N SER A 8 -9.82 -1.82 1.99
CA SER A 8 -9.20 -3.12 1.67
C SER A 8 -8.49 -3.70 2.89
N LYS A 9 -8.57 -5.02 3.09
CA LYS A 9 -7.78 -5.74 4.10
C LYS A 9 -6.27 -5.68 3.83
N GLY A 10 -5.88 -5.32 2.60
CA GLY A 10 -4.50 -5.05 2.22
C GLY A 10 -4.00 -3.68 2.67
N LEU A 11 -4.81 -2.87 3.34
CA LEU A 11 -4.39 -1.62 3.98
C LEU A 11 -4.45 -1.73 5.51
N THR A 12 -3.49 -1.13 6.18
CA THR A 12 -3.49 -0.95 7.64
C THR A 12 -4.45 0.17 8.05
N ASP A 13 -4.70 0.30 9.35
CA ASP A 13 -5.50 1.40 9.92
C ASP A 13 -4.74 2.73 10.01
N ARG A 14 -3.48 2.78 9.59
CA ARG A 14 -2.67 4.01 9.70
C ARG A 14 -3.23 5.13 8.82
N GLU A 15 -3.19 6.35 9.36
CA GLU A 15 -3.53 7.55 8.60
C GLU A 15 -2.43 7.86 7.58
N THR A 16 -2.85 8.23 6.36
CA THR A 16 -1.92 8.54 5.28
C THR A 16 -1.34 9.94 5.46
N HIS A 17 -0.04 10.07 5.22
CA HIS A 17 0.66 11.35 5.35
C HIS A 17 0.80 12.06 4.00
N TYR A 18 0.11 11.56 2.97
CA TYR A 18 0.13 12.14 1.63
C TYR A 18 -0.62 13.46 1.58
N CYS A 19 -0.10 14.39 0.78
CA CYS A 19 -0.74 15.68 0.55
C CYS A 19 -2.16 15.50 -0.04
N PRO A 20 -3.11 16.40 0.26
CA PRO A 20 -4.39 16.41 -0.43
C PRO A 20 -4.22 16.48 -1.95
N GLY A 21 -4.91 15.61 -2.69
CA GLY A 21 -4.80 15.50 -4.15
C GLY A 21 -3.62 14.65 -4.65
N CYS A 22 -2.76 14.15 -3.76
CA CYS A 22 -1.69 13.24 -4.13
C CYS A 22 -2.23 11.86 -4.53
N THR A 23 -1.69 11.27 -5.59
CA THR A 23 -2.17 9.99 -6.15
C THR A 23 -1.63 8.77 -5.42
N HIS A 24 -0.61 8.89 -4.55
CA HIS A 24 -0.03 7.76 -3.82
C HIS A 24 -1.08 6.97 -3.00
N GLY A 25 -2.01 7.67 -2.34
CA GLY A 25 -3.07 7.01 -1.58
C GLY A 25 -4.02 6.16 -2.45
N ILE A 26 -4.31 6.63 -3.68
CA ILE A 26 -5.12 5.88 -4.65
C ILE A 26 -4.32 4.67 -5.15
N VAL A 27 -3.05 4.85 -5.51
CA VAL A 27 -2.19 3.76 -5.98
C VAL A 27 -2.07 2.66 -4.92
N HIS A 28 -1.81 3.01 -3.65
CA HIS A 28 -1.74 2.03 -2.56
C HIS A 28 -3.05 1.28 -2.36
N ARG A 29 -4.20 1.97 -2.48
CA ARG A 29 -5.51 1.32 -2.38
C ARG A 29 -5.71 0.30 -3.49
N LEU A 30 -5.40 0.67 -4.74
CA LEU A 30 -5.54 -0.24 -5.89
C LEU A 30 -4.63 -1.46 -5.75
N VAL A 31 -3.37 -1.26 -5.38
CA VAL A 31 -2.44 -2.38 -5.12
C VAL A 31 -2.95 -3.28 -4.00
N ALA A 32 -3.46 -2.70 -2.91
CA ALA A 32 -4.02 -3.44 -1.79
C ALA A 32 -5.29 -4.23 -2.14
N GLU A 33 -6.16 -3.68 -3.00
CA GLU A 33 -7.35 -4.37 -3.51
C GLU A 33 -6.95 -5.58 -4.36
N VAL A 34 -6.00 -5.41 -5.29
CA VAL A 34 -5.48 -6.50 -6.14
C VAL A 34 -4.80 -7.59 -5.31
N LEU A 35 -3.99 -7.23 -4.31
CA LEU A 35 -3.36 -8.22 -3.42
C LEU A 35 -4.38 -9.07 -2.65
N VAL A 36 -5.53 -8.49 -2.30
CA VAL A 36 -6.64 -9.23 -1.67
C VAL A 36 -7.34 -10.13 -2.67
N GLU A 37 -7.64 -9.62 -3.87
CA GLU A 37 -8.31 -10.37 -4.94
C GLU A 37 -7.51 -11.61 -5.37
N GLU A 38 -6.19 -11.48 -5.46
CA GLU A 38 -5.28 -12.57 -5.81
C GLU A 38 -4.91 -13.46 -4.61
N GLY A 39 -5.35 -13.12 -3.39
CA GLY A 39 -5.07 -13.91 -2.18
C GLY A 39 -3.61 -13.84 -1.69
N LEU A 40 -2.86 -12.80 -2.08
CA LEU A 40 -1.40 -12.72 -1.90
C LEU A 40 -0.94 -12.03 -0.61
N LEU A 41 -1.84 -11.60 0.28
CA LEU A 41 -1.47 -10.82 1.47
C LEU A 41 -0.43 -11.48 2.38
N ASN A 42 -0.41 -12.81 2.44
CA ASN A 42 0.55 -13.56 3.29
C ASN A 42 1.73 -14.15 2.48
N GLU A 43 1.80 -13.85 1.18
CA GLU A 43 2.82 -14.39 0.27
C GLU A 43 3.67 -13.29 -0.37
N ALA A 44 3.14 -12.08 -0.48
CA ALA A 44 3.85 -10.94 -1.04
C ALA A 44 4.79 -10.29 -0.01
N ILE A 45 6.00 -9.95 -0.46
CA ILE A 45 6.89 -9.02 0.21
C ILE A 45 7.03 -7.80 -0.70
N GLY A 46 6.69 -6.61 -0.20
CA GLY A 46 6.84 -5.40 -0.98
C GLY A 46 8.20 -4.73 -0.80
N CYS A 47 8.57 -3.90 -1.76
CA CYS A 47 9.82 -3.17 -1.77
C CYS A 47 9.54 -1.66 -1.80
N ALA A 48 9.79 -0.97 -0.68
CA ALA A 48 9.57 0.46 -0.57
C ALA A 48 10.73 1.23 -1.21
N ALA A 49 10.41 2.00 -2.27
CA ALA A 49 11.34 2.89 -2.94
C ALA A 49 11.47 4.24 -2.22
N VAL A 50 12.69 4.77 -2.14
CA VAL A 50 12.96 6.09 -1.53
C VAL A 50 12.24 7.21 -2.28
N GLY A 51 11.43 7.98 -1.55
CA GLY A 51 10.57 9.06 -2.03
C GLY A 51 9.33 9.16 -1.15
N CYS A 52 8.30 9.95 -1.53
CA CYS A 52 7.04 9.96 -0.79
C CYS A 52 6.39 8.56 -0.73
N SER A 53 6.56 7.74 -1.78
CA SER A 53 6.08 6.36 -1.86
C SER A 53 6.73 5.41 -0.85
N ILE A 54 7.87 5.79 -0.24
CA ILE A 54 8.57 4.95 0.74
C ILE A 54 7.65 4.59 1.91
N LEU A 55 6.75 5.50 2.28
CA LEU A 55 5.79 5.33 3.36
C LEU A 55 4.78 4.20 3.13
N SER A 56 4.76 3.56 1.95
CA SER A 56 3.97 2.37 1.64
C SER A 56 4.09 1.28 2.69
N TYR A 57 5.25 1.09 3.32
CA TYR A 57 5.43 0.11 4.39
C TYR A 57 4.62 0.38 5.66
N ASN A 58 4.11 1.60 5.82
CA ASN A 58 3.20 1.95 6.91
C ASN A 58 1.74 1.61 6.57
N TYR A 59 1.40 1.54 5.29
CA TYR A 59 0.02 1.54 4.81
C TYR A 59 -0.41 0.21 4.22
N LEU A 60 0.47 -0.51 3.51
CA LEU A 60 0.18 -1.81 2.96
C LEU A 60 0.32 -2.88 4.04
N ASN A 61 -0.66 -3.78 4.12
CA ASN A 61 -0.69 -4.88 5.08
C ASN A 61 0.02 -6.11 4.52
N VAL A 62 1.29 -5.93 4.17
CA VAL A 62 2.24 -6.97 3.75
C VAL A 62 3.60 -6.67 4.36
N ASP A 63 4.47 -7.68 4.47
CA ASP A 63 5.85 -7.45 4.89
C ASP A 63 6.59 -6.64 3.83
N MET A 64 7.46 -5.72 4.27
CA MET A 64 8.08 -4.73 3.38
C MET A 64 9.57 -4.57 3.69
N VAL A 65 10.37 -4.43 2.64
CA VAL A 65 11.78 -4.04 2.74
C VAL A 65 11.97 -2.62 2.24
N GLU A 66 12.74 -1.81 2.97
CA GLU A 66 13.14 -0.48 2.50
C GLU A 66 14.41 -0.60 1.66
N SER A 67 14.32 -0.19 0.39
CA SER A 67 15.47 -0.18 -0.50
C SER A 67 16.25 1.11 -0.41
N ALA A 68 17.56 1.05 -0.70
CA ALA A 68 18.36 2.24 -0.92
C ALA A 68 17.84 3.07 -2.12
N HIS A 69 18.16 4.36 -2.14
CA HIS A 69 17.66 5.26 -3.19
C HIS A 69 18.06 4.77 -4.59
N GLY A 70 17.07 4.61 -5.47
CA GLY A 70 17.25 4.10 -6.83
C GLY A 70 17.55 2.60 -6.92
N ARG A 71 17.33 1.82 -5.85
CA ARG A 71 17.63 0.37 -5.79
C ARG A 71 16.43 -0.54 -5.56
N ALA A 72 15.22 0.00 -5.48
CA ALA A 72 14.02 -0.83 -5.57
C ALA A 72 13.90 -1.39 -7.01
N PRO A 73 13.61 -2.69 -7.18
CA PRO A 73 13.50 -3.34 -8.48
C PRO A 73 12.24 -2.92 -9.27
#